data_AF-A0A839IZB0-F1
#
_entry.id   AF-A0A839IZB0-F1
#
_cell.length_a   1.000
_cell.length_b   1.000
_cell.length_c   1.000
_cell.angle_alpha   90.00
_cell.angle_beta   90.00
_cell.angle_gamma   90.00
#
_symmetry.space_group_name_H-M   'P 1'
#
loop_
_entity.id
_entity.type
_entity.pdbx_description
1 polymer ?
#
loop_
_entity_poly.entity_id
_entity_poly.type
_entity_poly.pdbx_seq_one_letter_code
_entity_poly.pdbx_strand_id
1 'polypeptide(L)'
;KSCQHALCNAHHLRELERAWEQDNQAWARLLQNLLKEMNRTVLEQNGSVSQKVRCQYIERYRAILEAGDEESPPPDESQRKEGQRGRLKRSKSRALLERLRAYEDDVLRFLNVSEVPFTNNQGENDIR
;
A
#
# COMPACT_ATOMS: atom_id res chain seq x y z
N LYS A 1 20.15 4.42 -14.54
CA LYS A 1 18.77 4.13 -14.97
C LYS A 1 18.00 3.73 -13.70
N SER A 2 17.76 4.66 -12.77
CA SER A 2 16.62 5.62 -12.75
C SER A 2 15.32 4.81 -12.74
N CYS A 3 14.67 4.52 -11.61
CA CYS A 3 14.27 5.42 -10.54
C CYS A 3 14.25 4.66 -9.19
N GLN A 4 15.02 5.11 -8.21
CA GLN A 4 14.88 4.64 -6.83
C GLN A 4 13.52 5.09 -6.31
N HIS A 5 12.60 4.13 -6.18
CA HIS A 5 11.47 4.09 -5.26
C HIS A 5 10.86 5.43 -4.82
N ALA A 6 10.31 6.19 -5.77
CA ALA A 6 9.25 7.16 -5.47
C ALA A 6 7.90 6.42 -5.24
N LEU A 7 7.88 5.37 -4.43
CA LEU A 7 6.66 4.67 -4.01
C LEU A 7 5.99 5.49 -2.91
N CYS A 8 5.29 6.52 -3.34
CA CYS A 8 4.60 7.45 -2.46
C CYS A 8 3.19 6.90 -2.19
N ASN A 9 2.57 7.22 -1.04
CA ASN A 9 1.21 6.75 -0.79
C ASN A 9 0.23 7.22 -1.88
N ALA A 10 0.48 8.35 -2.55
CA ALA A 10 -0.27 8.77 -3.74
C ALA A 10 -0.28 7.75 -4.88
N HIS A 11 0.85 7.08 -5.12
CA HIS A 11 0.93 6.01 -6.13
C HIS A 11 0.15 4.79 -5.68
N HIS A 12 0.35 4.36 -4.43
CA HIS A 12 -0.41 3.26 -3.85
C HIS A 12 -1.91 3.50 -3.89
N LEU A 13 -2.38 4.71 -3.60
CA LEU A 13 -3.80 5.06 -3.68
C LEU A 13 -4.39 4.88 -5.08
N ARG A 14 -3.64 5.23 -6.14
CA ARG A 14 -4.07 5.00 -7.54
C ARG A 14 -4.08 3.52 -7.90
N GLU A 15 -3.08 2.77 -7.45
CA GLU A 15 -3.04 1.31 -7.67
C GLU A 15 -4.18 0.60 -6.92
N LEU A 16 -4.49 1.04 -5.69
CA LEU A 16 -5.60 0.54 -4.88
C LEU A 16 -6.95 0.86 -5.51
N GLU A 17 -7.12 2.07 -6.04
CA GLU A 17 -8.32 2.47 -6.78
C GLU A 17 -8.56 1.58 -7.99
N ARG A 18 -7.51 1.37 -8.79
CA ARG A 18 -7.57 0.44 -9.92
C ARG A 18 -7.92 -0.98 -9.47
N ALA A 19 -7.31 -1.49 -8.40
CA ALA A 19 -7.59 -2.85 -7.91
C ALA A 19 -9.06 -3.00 -7.45
N TRP A 20 -9.64 -1.95 -6.88
CA TRP A 20 -11.07 -1.91 -6.57
C TRP A 20 -11.94 -1.85 -7.84
N GLU A 21 -11.67 -0.93 -8.76
CA GLU A 21 -12.53 -0.68 -9.92
C GLU A 21 -12.42 -1.78 -11.00
N GLN A 22 -11.22 -2.31 -11.22
CA GLN A 22 -10.93 -3.24 -12.32
C GLN A 22 -10.94 -4.69 -11.86
N ASP A 23 -10.39 -4.96 -10.68
CA ASP A 23 -10.20 -6.31 -10.15
C ASP A 23 -11.22 -6.64 -9.03
N ASN A 24 -12.17 -5.73 -8.74
CA ASN A 24 -13.25 -5.84 -7.75
C ASN A 24 -12.78 -6.22 -6.33
N GLN A 25 -11.57 -5.78 -5.96
CA GLN A 25 -10.92 -6.16 -4.72
C GLN A 25 -11.38 -5.25 -3.55
N ALA A 26 -12.21 -5.76 -2.65
CA ALA A 26 -12.77 -4.96 -1.56
C ALA A 26 -11.68 -4.50 -0.57
N TRP A 27 -10.70 -5.35 -0.28
CA TRP A 27 -9.54 -5.00 0.54
C TRP A 27 -8.81 -3.75 0.04
N ALA A 28 -8.74 -3.54 -1.29
CA ALA A 28 -8.04 -2.41 -1.85
C ALA A 28 -8.75 -1.09 -1.48
N ARG A 29 -10.08 -1.08 -1.52
CA ARG A 29 -10.89 0.08 -1.10
C ARG A 29 -10.79 0.32 0.40
N LEU A 30 -10.84 -0.74 1.21
CA LEU A 30 -10.67 -0.66 2.66
C LEU A 30 -9.33 -0.06 3.03
N LEU A 31 -8.25 -0.52 2.40
CA LEU A 31 -6.90 -0.04 2.65
C LEU A 31 -6.72 1.42 2.21
N GLN A 32 -7.29 1.78 1.06
CA GLN A 32 -7.29 3.15 0.55
C GLN A 32 -7.93 4.11 1.56
N ASN A 33 -9.07 3.73 2.12
CA ASN A 33 -9.76 4.52 3.13
C ASN A 33 -8.97 4.61 4.44
N LEU A 34 -8.37 3.50 4.88
CA LEU A 34 -7.55 3.47 6.09
C LEU A 34 -6.33 4.41 5.97
N LEU A 35 -5.63 4.39 4.84
CA LEU A 35 -4.48 5.28 4.60
C LEU A 35 -4.90 6.77 4.60
N LYS A 36 -6.05 7.10 4.01
CA LYS A 36 -6.61 8.47 4.04
C LYS A 36 -7.00 8.89 5.46
N GLU A 37 -7.61 7.99 6.23
CA GLU A 37 -7.96 8.21 7.63
C GLU A 37 -6.72 8.51 8.48
N MET A 38 -5.69 7.66 8.37
CA MET A 38 -4.40 7.85 9.04
C MET A 38 -3.78 9.21 8.72
N ASN A 39 -3.74 9.60 7.43
CA ASN A 39 -3.19 10.88 7.02
C ASN A 39 -3.97 12.06 7.64
N ARG A 40 -5.31 11.99 7.68
CA ARG A 40 -6.13 13.02 8.32
C ARG A 40 -5.78 13.13 9.80
N THR A 41 -5.68 12.00 10.52
CA THR A 41 -5.35 12.00 11.94
C THR A 41 -3.94 12.56 12.22
N VAL A 42 -2.96 12.27 11.37
CA VAL A 42 -1.62 12.88 11.46
C VAL A 42 -1.68 14.40 11.29
N LEU A 43 -2.45 14.89 10.31
CA LEU A 43 -2.64 16.32 10.09
C LEU A 43 -3.35 17.00 11.27
N GLU A 44 -4.35 16.35 11.86
CA GLU A 44 -5.06 16.83 13.05
C GLU A 44 -4.18 16.84 14.32
N GLN A 45 -3.16 15.98 14.40
CA GLN A 45 -2.21 15.90 15.51
C GLN A 45 -0.89 16.65 15.25
N ASN A 46 -0.88 17.64 14.36
CA ASN A 46 0.29 18.46 14.01
C ASN A 46 1.51 17.64 13.53
N GLY A 47 1.27 16.57 12.78
CA GLY A 47 2.31 15.87 12.01
C GLY A 47 2.82 14.56 12.61
N SER A 48 2.30 14.09 13.75
CA SER A 48 2.62 12.74 14.25
C SER A 48 1.51 12.19 15.14
N VAL A 49 1.38 10.86 15.22
CA VAL A 49 0.41 10.20 16.13
C VAL A 49 1.11 9.49 17.28
N SER A 50 0.41 9.37 18.41
CA SER A 50 0.92 8.59 19.55
C SER A 50 1.16 7.11 19.19
N GLN A 51 2.11 6.47 19.88
CA GLN A 51 2.46 5.07 19.65
C GLN A 51 1.26 4.11 19.80
N LYS A 52 0.32 4.42 20.71
CA LYS A 52 -0.92 3.65 20.89
C LYS A 52 -1.84 3.73 19.66
N VAL A 53 -2.00 4.92 19.09
CA VAL A 53 -2.80 5.12 17.87
C VAL A 53 -2.13 4.42 16.68
N ARG A 54 -0.80 4.53 16.57
CA ARG A 54 -0.02 3.83 15.55
C ARG A 54 -0.20 2.32 15.61
N CYS A 55 -0.14 1.71 16.80
CA CYS A 55 -0.31 0.26 16.95
C CYS A 55 -1.67 -0.19 16.41
N GLN A 56 -2.75 0.50 16.78
CA GLN A 56 -4.09 0.22 16.29
C GLN A 56 -4.19 0.34 14.76
N TYR A 57 -3.51 1.32 14.17
CA TYR A 57 -3.47 1.48 12.71
C TYR A 57 -2.71 0.36 12.00
N ILE A 58 -1.57 -0.08 12.55
CA ILE A 58 -0.80 -1.21 12.01
C ILE A 58 -1.63 -2.50 12.08
N GLU A 59 -2.32 -2.75 13.19
CA GLU A 59 -3.19 -3.92 13.35
C GLU A 59 -4.32 -3.92 12.32
N ARG A 60 -5.02 -2.78 12.13
CA ARG A 60 -6.05 -2.65 11.09
C ARG A 60 -5.48 -2.79 9.68
N TYR A 61 -4.29 -2.26 9.44
CA TYR A 61 -3.60 -2.36 8.15
C TYR A 61 -3.33 -3.82 7.80
N ARG A 62 -2.77 -4.59 8.74
CA ARG A 62 -2.49 -6.02 8.57
C ARG A 62 -3.76 -6.84 8.38
N ALA A 63 -4.81 -6.57 9.14
CA ALA A 63 -6.09 -7.25 8.98
C ALA A 63 -6.67 -7.08 7.56
N ILE A 64 -6.53 -5.89 6.95
CA ILE A 64 -6.96 -5.67 5.57
C ILE A 64 -6.07 -6.42 4.57
N LEU A 65 -4.75 -6.47 4.82
CA LEU A 65 -3.85 -7.26 3.98
C LEU A 65 -4.15 -8.75 4.03
N GLU A 66 -4.57 -9.27 5.20
CA GLU A 66 -5.02 -10.65 5.36
C GLU A 66 -6.29 -10.92 4.57
N ALA A 67 -7.30 -10.04 4.64
CA ALA A 67 -8.50 -10.14 3.80
C ALA A 67 -8.14 -10.10 2.30
N GLY A 68 -7.13 -9.32 1.92
CA GLY A 68 -6.62 -9.29 0.55
C GLY A 68 -5.92 -10.57 0.12
N ASP A 69 -5.39 -11.37 1.05
CA ASP A 69 -4.84 -12.69 0.74
C ASP A 69 -5.95 -13.68 0.34
N GLU A 70 -7.10 -13.58 1.00
CA GLU A 70 -8.30 -14.37 0.68
C GLU A 70 -8.91 -13.98 -0.68
N GLU A 71 -9.04 -12.67 -0.96
CA GLU A 71 -9.61 -12.17 -2.23
C GLU A 71 -8.64 -12.29 -3.43
N SER A 72 -7.34 -12.21 -3.16
CA SER A 72 -6.27 -12.38 -4.16
C SER A 72 -5.33 -13.50 -3.71
N PRO A 73 -5.72 -14.77 -3.88
CA PRO A 73 -4.89 -15.90 -3.46
C PRO A 73 -3.56 -15.93 -4.22
N PRO A 74 -2.49 -16.44 -3.58
CA PRO A 74 -1.24 -16.67 -4.28
C PRO A 74 -1.46 -17.62 -5.48
N PRO A 75 -0.73 -17.43 -6.59
CA PRO A 75 -0.84 -18.33 -7.72
C PRO A 75 -0.46 -19.74 -7.29
N ASP A 76 -1.33 -20.71 -7.60
CA ASP A 76 -1.15 -22.11 -7.23
C ASP A 76 0.09 -22.69 -7.94
N GLU A 77 1.05 -23.19 -7.15
CA GLU A 77 2.29 -23.74 -7.69
C GLU A 77 2.07 -25.00 -8.53
N SER A 78 0.97 -25.71 -8.30
CA SER A 78 0.56 -26.88 -9.09
C SER A 78 0.15 -26.52 -10.52
N GLN A 79 -0.17 -25.25 -10.81
CA GLN A 79 -0.38 -24.76 -12.17
C GLN A 79 0.93 -24.56 -12.97
N ARG A 80 2.09 -24.80 -12.36
CA ARG A 80 3.39 -24.72 -13.05
C ARG A 80 3.45 -25.80 -14.14
N LYS A 81 3.64 -25.36 -15.38
CA LYS A 81 3.91 -26.28 -16.51
C LYS A 81 5.32 -26.85 -16.38
N GLU A 82 5.47 -28.13 -16.72
CA GLU A 82 6.79 -28.79 -16.73
C GLU A 82 7.77 -27.99 -17.63
N GLY A 83 8.94 -27.65 -17.10
CA GLY A 83 9.94 -26.82 -17.78
C GLY A 83 9.77 -25.30 -17.66
N GLN A 84 8.68 -24.81 -17.06
CA GLN A 84 8.48 -23.36 -16.84
C GLN A 84 9.43 -22.82 -15.76
N ARG A 85 10.44 -22.05 -16.19
CA ARG A 85 11.38 -21.34 -15.33
C ARG A 85 10.83 -19.94 -14.97
N GLY A 86 10.89 -19.57 -13.69
CA GLY A 86 10.47 -18.24 -13.20
C GLY A 86 9.25 -18.24 -12.26
N ARG A 87 8.87 -17.04 -11.79
CA ARG A 87 7.70 -16.79 -10.91
C ARG A 87 6.40 -16.98 -11.72
N LEU A 88 5.42 -17.70 -11.17
CA LEU A 88 4.08 -17.78 -11.75
C LEU A 88 3.46 -16.38 -11.88
N LYS A 89 2.68 -16.17 -12.94
CA LYS A 89 2.04 -14.89 -13.24
C LYS A 89 1.09 -14.54 -12.09
N ARG A 90 1.38 -13.46 -11.38
CA ARG A 90 0.50 -12.87 -10.37
C ARG A 90 -0.51 -11.94 -11.03
N SER A 91 -1.70 -11.83 -10.44
CA SER A 91 -2.61 -10.73 -10.71
C SER A 91 -1.95 -9.41 -10.28
N LYS A 92 -2.37 -8.29 -10.89
CA LYS A 92 -1.85 -6.96 -10.51
C LYS A 92 -2.16 -6.66 -9.05
N SER A 93 -3.36 -7.02 -8.59
CA SER A 93 -3.80 -6.91 -7.20
C SER A 93 -2.92 -7.71 -6.23
N ARG A 94 -2.57 -8.97 -6.55
CA ARG A 94 -1.64 -9.75 -5.72
C ARG A 94 -0.27 -9.12 -5.64
N ALA A 95 0.27 -8.64 -6.76
CA ALA A 95 1.57 -7.97 -6.78
C ALA A 95 1.55 -6.65 -6.01
N LEU A 96 0.42 -5.93 -5.98
CA LEU A 96 0.21 -4.76 -5.14
C LEU A 96 0.17 -5.13 -3.65
N LEU A 97 -0.60 -6.15 -3.28
CA LEU A 97 -0.71 -6.64 -1.91
C LEU A 97 0.65 -7.04 -1.33
N GLU A 98 1.44 -7.82 -2.09
CA GLU A 98 2.78 -8.24 -1.68
C GLU A 98 3.71 -7.03 -1.47
N ARG A 99 3.64 -6.01 -2.34
CA ARG A 99 4.44 -4.79 -2.20
C ARG A 99 4.04 -4.01 -0.95
N LEU A 100 2.75 -3.80 -0.73
CA LEU A 100 2.24 -3.08 0.43
C LEU A 100 2.66 -3.75 1.75
N ARG A 101 2.66 -5.09 1.77
CA ARG A 101 3.17 -5.87 2.90
C ARG A 101 4.68 -5.74 3.09
N ALA A 102 5.44 -5.84 2.00
CA ALA A 102 6.91 -5.76 2.05
C ALA A 102 7.43 -4.37 2.44
N TYR A 103 6.71 -3.33 2.03
CA TYR A 103 7.03 -1.93 2.31
C TYR A 103 6.10 -1.32 3.38
N GLU A 104 5.57 -2.13 4.31
CA GLU A 104 4.68 -1.65 5.38
C GLU A 104 5.30 -0.49 6.16
N ASP A 105 6.59 -0.60 6.52
CA ASP A 105 7.31 0.43 7.27
C ASP A 105 7.41 1.75 6.49
N ASP A 106 7.75 1.69 5.20
CA ASP A 106 7.81 2.85 4.31
C ASP A 106 6.42 3.48 4.10
N VAL A 107 5.39 2.67 3.87
CA VAL A 107 4.00 3.11 3.66
C VAL A 107 3.48 3.85 4.89
N LEU A 108 3.78 3.34 6.10
CA LEU A 108 3.30 3.88 7.37
C LEU A 108 4.26 4.88 8.02
N ARG A 109 5.37 5.22 7.36
CA ARG A 109 6.44 6.09 7.90
C ARG A 109 5.96 7.48 8.31
N PHE A 110 4.99 8.02 7.57
CA PHE A 110 4.35 9.33 7.83
C PHE A 110 3.60 9.39 9.18
N LEU A 111 3.32 8.24 9.82
CA LEU A 111 2.72 8.21 11.16
C LEU A 111 3.71 8.63 12.26
N ASN A 112 5.02 8.47 12.02
CA ASN A 112 6.06 8.68 13.01
C ASN A 112 6.98 9.87 12.70
N VAL A 113 7.12 10.22 11.42
CA VAL A 113 8.06 11.26 10.97
C VAL A 113 7.27 12.37 10.29
N SER A 114 7.13 13.50 10.98
CA SER A 114 6.42 14.69 10.48
C SER A 114 7.01 15.25 9.19
N GLU A 115 8.31 15.02 8.96
CA GLU A 115 9.04 15.43 7.75
C GLU A 115 8.77 14.51 6.53
N VAL A 116 8.15 13.35 6.73
CA VAL A 116 7.78 12.44 5.63
C VAL A 116 6.32 12.68 5.28
N PRO A 117 6.02 13.47 4.22
CA PRO A 117 4.65 13.72 3.83
C PRO A 117 4.01 12.43 3.30
N PHE A 118 2.73 12.23 3.61
CA PHE A 118 1.95 11.10 3.11
C PHE A 118 2.00 10.99 1.58
N THR A 119 1.94 12.12 0.88
CA THR A 119 2.22 12.20 -0.55
C THR A 119 3.54 12.94 -0.75
N ASN A 120 4.54 12.30 -1.35
CA ASN A 120 5.71 13.02 -1.85
C ASN A 120 5.22 14.00 -2.92
N ASN A 121 5.20 15.29 -2.61
CA ASN A 121 4.79 16.33 -3.56
C ASN A 121 5.87 16.63 -4.61
N GLN A 122 6.69 15.65 -4.99
CA GLN A 122 7.61 15.78 -6.13
C GLN A 122 6.90 15.84 -7.50
N GLY A 123 5.61 16.23 -7.51
CA GLY A 123 4.86 16.70 -8.67
C GLY A 123 4.52 18.19 -8.64
N GLU A 124 4.82 18.94 -7.56
CA GLU A 124 4.61 20.39 -7.51
C GLU A 124 5.83 21.13 -6.93
N ASN A 125 6.99 20.91 -7.54
CA ASN A 125 7.99 21.98 -7.61
C ASN A 125 8.41 22.18 -9.06
N ASP A 126 7.41 22.41 -9.92
CA ASP A 126 7.56 23.16 -11.17
C ASP A 126 7.05 24.58 -10.91
N ILE A 127 7.67 25.28 -9.97
CA ILE A 127 7.56 26.74 -9.82
C ILE A 127 8.95 27.27 -9.52
N ARG A 128 9.77 27.44 -10.57
CA ARG A 128 10.52 28.68 -10.85
C ARG A 128 11.24 28.61 -12.21
#